data_AF-X0ZQI0-F1
#
_entry.id   AF-X0ZQI0-F1
#
_cell.length_a   1.000
_cell.length_b   1.000
_cell.length_c   1.000
_cell.angle_alpha   90.00
_cell.angle_beta   90.00
_cell.angle_gamma   90.00
#
_symmetry.space_group_name_H-M   'P 1'
#
loop_
_entity.id
_entity.type
_entity.pdbx_description
1 polymer ?
#
loop_
_entity_poly.entity_id
_entity_poly.type
_entity_poly.pdbx_seq_one_letter_code
_entity_poly.pdbx_strand_id
1 'polypeptide(L)'
;MNDQEIEEEEKPEELIFAEHLIVENKYTEALQVLTKLVKKDKLLLNHKVSCLCLQARLFMWIGKLEFSIKISKQAYEESLSL
;
A
#
# COMPACT_ATOMS: atom_id res chain seq x y z
N MET A 1 -3.11 -29.33 -19.71
CA MET A 1 -2.57 -28.04 -19.25
C MET A 1 -3.78 -27.25 -18.81
N ASN A 2 -3.89 -26.98 -17.51
CA ASN A 2 -5.01 -26.20 -17.00
C ASN A 2 -4.60 -24.74 -17.22
N ASP A 3 -5.20 -24.10 -18.21
CA ASP A 3 -5.11 -22.67 -18.42
C ASP A 3 -5.85 -22.03 -17.23
N GLN A 4 -5.14 -21.87 -16.11
CA GLN A 4 -5.54 -20.93 -15.07
C GLN A 4 -5.35 -19.56 -15.71
N GLU A 5 -6.44 -19.00 -16.21
CA GLU A 5 -6.58 -17.55 -16.34
C GLU A 5 -6.22 -16.98 -14.96
N ILE A 6 -4.99 -16.51 -14.83
CA ILE A 6 -4.60 -15.62 -13.74
C ILE A 6 -5.44 -14.39 -14.04
N GLU A 7 -6.60 -14.26 -13.40
CA GLU A 7 -7.30 -12.98 -13.33
C GLU A 7 -6.25 -11.98 -12.88
N GLU A 8 -5.83 -11.09 -13.79
CA GLU A 8 -4.98 -9.96 -13.43
C GLU A 8 -5.82 -9.14 -12.44
N GLU A 9 -5.62 -9.36 -11.15
CA GLU A 9 -6.33 -8.63 -10.11
C GLU A 9 -6.03 -7.15 -10.30
N GLU A 10 -7.05 -6.41 -10.77
CA GLU A 10 -6.88 -5.00 -11.09
C GLU A 10 -6.45 -4.23 -9.85
N LYS A 11 -5.36 -3.49 -10.01
CA LYS A 11 -4.84 -2.62 -8.98
C LYS A 11 -5.89 -1.56 -8.63
N PRO A 12 -6.22 -1.33 -7.34
CA PRO A 12 -7.22 -0.36 -6.95
C PRO A 12 -6.90 1.03 -7.49
N GLU A 13 -7.91 1.73 -8.02
CA GLU A 13 -7.76 3.10 -8.54
C GLU A 13 -7.17 4.04 -7.48
N GLU A 14 -7.56 3.87 -6.21
CA GLU A 14 -7.02 4.69 -5.11
C GLU A 14 -5.51 4.44 -4.89
N LEU A 15 -5.02 3.23 -5.17
CA LEU A 15 -3.59 2.91 -5.09
C LEU A 15 -2.82 3.56 -6.24
N ILE A 16 -3.36 3.53 -7.46
CA ILE A 16 -2.80 4.22 -8.63
C ILE A 16 -2.76 5.74 -8.36
N PHE A 17 -3.85 6.30 -7.81
CA PHE A 17 -3.93 7.71 -7.47
C PHE A 17 -2.90 8.10 -6.40
N ALA A 18 -2.70 7.26 -5.37
CA ALA A 18 -1.66 7.50 -4.38
C ALA A 18 -0.25 7.54 -5.00
N GLU A 19 0.05 6.65 -5.95
CA GLU A 19 1.35 6.65 -6.66
C GLU A 19 1.55 7.91 -7.49
N HIS A 20 0.51 8.41 -8.14
CA HIS A 20 0.56 9.68 -8.86
C HIS A 20 0.89 10.85 -7.91
N LEU A 21 0.22 10.93 -6.75
CA LEU A 21 0.51 11.95 -5.73
C LEU A 21 1.96 11.86 -5.23
N ILE A 22 2.52 10.64 -5.13
CA ILE A 22 3.94 10.45 -4.77
C ILE A 22 4.87 11.06 -5.82
N VAL A 23 4.61 10.81 -7.11
CA VAL A 23 5.40 11.41 -8.21
C VAL A 23 5.33 12.93 -8.17
N GLU A 24 4.19 13.50 -7.79
CA GLU A 24 4.01 14.95 -7.61
C GLU A 24 4.57 15.51 -6.29
N ASN A 25 5.23 14.68 -5.46
CA ASN A 25 5.73 15.04 -4.13
C ASN A 25 4.65 15.45 -3.11
N LYS A 26 3.38 15.10 -3.36
CA LYS A 26 2.24 15.31 -2.46
C LYS A 26 2.12 14.18 -1.43
N TYR A 27 3.17 14.02 -0.62
CA TYR A 27 3.31 12.86 0.27
C TYR A 27 2.24 12.78 1.36
N THR A 28 1.77 13.92 1.87
CA THR A 28 0.74 13.96 2.91
C THR A 28 -0.60 13.45 2.36
N GLU A 29 -0.96 13.89 1.16
CA GLU A 29 -2.17 13.48 0.45
C GLU A 29 -2.08 12.00 0.07
N ALA A 30 -0.94 11.53 -0.44
CA ALA A 30 -0.70 10.12 -0.72
C ALA A 30 -0.89 9.26 0.54
N LEU A 31 -0.33 9.68 1.69
CA LEU A 31 -0.50 9.00 2.97
C LEU A 31 -1.97 8.92 3.40
N GLN A 32 -2.75 9.99 3.20
CA GLN A 32 -4.18 9.99 3.52
C GLN A 32 -4.97 9.01 2.66
N VAL A 33 -4.69 8.96 1.36
CA VAL A 33 -5.33 8.02 0.42
C VAL A 33 -5.01 6.58 0.81
N LEU A 34 -3.73 6.25 1.01
CA LEU A 34 -3.30 4.90 1.40
C LEU A 34 -3.89 4.47 2.74
N THR A 35 -3.96 5.38 3.72
CA THR A 35 -4.54 5.09 5.05
C THR A 35 -6.02 4.76 4.97
N LYS A 36 -6.76 5.43 4.10
CA LYS A 36 -8.18 5.11 3.85
C LYS A 36 -8.32 3.78 3.14
N LEU A 37 -7.48 3.53 2.13
CA LEU A 37 -7.52 2.30 1.36
C LEU A 37 -7.25 1.06 2.22
N VAL A 38 -6.22 1.08 3.08
CA VAL A 38 -5.91 -0.03 4.01
C VAL A 38 -7.07 -0.37 4.96
N LYS A 39 -7.94 0.59 5.26
CA LYS A 39 -9.12 0.40 6.11
C LYS A 39 -10.39 0.00 5.34
N LYS A 40 -10.33 -0.03 4.00
CA LYS A 40 -11.48 -0.37 3.16
C LYS A 40 -11.79 -1.86 3.31
N ASP A 41 -13.03 -2.17 3.67
CA ASP A 41 -13.50 -3.55 3.72
C ASP A 41 -13.34 -4.20 2.34
N LYS A 42 -12.91 -5.48 2.34
CA LYS A 42 -12.66 -6.29 1.13
C LYS A 42 -11.47 -5.87 0.27
N LEU A 43 -10.57 -5.00 0.76
CA LEU A 43 -9.28 -4.83 0.10
C LEU A 43 -8.52 -6.17 0.09
N LEU A 44 -8.10 -6.61 -1.09
CA LEU A 44 -7.30 -7.82 -1.22
C LEU A 44 -5.99 -7.69 -0.43
N LEU A 45 -5.54 -8.81 0.14
CA LEU A 45 -4.40 -8.81 1.07
C LEU A 45 -3.12 -8.32 0.39
N ASN A 46 -2.89 -8.68 -0.88
CA ASN A 46 -1.75 -8.24 -1.68
C ASN A 46 -1.75 -6.70 -1.87
N HIS A 47 -2.91 -6.11 -2.14
CA HIS A 47 -3.10 -4.67 -2.26
C HIS A 47 -2.90 -3.98 -0.90
N LYS A 48 -3.40 -4.57 0.18
CA LYS A 48 -3.18 -4.07 1.55
C LYS A 48 -1.70 -4.04 1.91
N VAL A 49 -0.97 -5.12 1.65
CA VAL A 49 0.49 -5.19 1.87
C VAL A 49 1.22 -4.16 1.01
N SER A 50 0.85 -4.00 -0.26
CA SER A 50 1.42 -2.99 -1.15
C SER A 50 1.21 -1.57 -0.62
N CYS A 51 0.01 -1.28 -0.10
CA CYS A 51 -0.29 0.01 0.51
C CYS A 51 0.58 0.28 1.76
N LEU A 52 0.71 -0.72 2.64
CA LEU A 52 1.54 -0.59 3.85
C LEU A 52 3.02 -0.35 3.48
N CYS A 53 3.55 -1.06 2.49
CA CYS A 53 4.91 -0.85 1.99
C CYS A 53 5.12 0.59 1.47
N LEU A 54 4.16 1.14 0.70
CA LEU A 54 4.23 2.51 0.22
C LEU A 54 4.14 3.53 1.37
N GLN A 55 3.25 3.31 2.35
CA GLN A 55 3.16 4.15 3.54
C GLN A 55 4.49 4.17 4.32
N ALA A 56 5.11 3.01 4.54
CA ALA A 56 6.39 2.92 5.23
C ALA A 56 7.50 3.71 4.51
N ARG A 57 7.56 3.60 3.17
CA ARG A 57 8.50 4.37 2.34
C ARG A 57 8.24 5.87 2.43
N LEU A 58 6.99 6.30 2.39
CA LEU A 58 6.64 7.71 2.53
C LEU A 58 7.06 8.26 3.90
N PHE A 59 6.75 7.54 4.98
CA PHE A 59 7.20 7.93 6.32
C PHE A 59 8.73 8.04 6.44
N MET A 60 9.46 7.15 5.77
CA MET A 60 10.92 7.24 5.70
C MET A 60 11.38 8.52 5.00
N TRP A 61 10.82 8.84 3.83
CA TRP A 61 11.18 10.04 3.06
C TRP A 61 10.91 11.35 3.81
N ILE A 62 9.84 11.40 4.61
CA ILE A 62 9.52 12.59 5.42
C ILE A 62 10.19 12.58 6.82
N GLY A 63 11.15 11.69 7.06
CA GLY A 63 11.92 11.64 8.31
C GLY A 63 11.15 11.09 9.54
N LYS A 64 10.00 10.46 9.34
CA LYS A 64 9.15 9.87 10.39
C LYS A 64 9.50 8.39 10.60
N LEU A 65 10.75 8.12 11.01
CA LEU A 65 11.31 6.77 11.08
C LEU A 65 10.55 5.82 12.01
N GLU A 66 10.07 6.28 13.16
CA GLU A 66 9.26 5.45 14.08
C GLU A 66 8.01 4.89 13.38
N PHE A 67 7.29 5.75 12.64
CA PHE A 67 6.12 5.35 11.87
C PHE A 67 6.49 4.42 10.71
N SER A 68 7.61 4.70 10.03
CA SER A 68 8.12 3.82 8.97
C SER A 68 8.34 2.40 9.48
N ILE A 69 9.07 2.25 10.59
CA ILE A 69 9.34 0.93 11.22
C ILE A 69 8.04 0.24 11.63
N LYS A 70 7.12 0.96 12.28
CA LYS A 70 5.84 0.41 12.72
C LYS A 70 5.03 -0.13 11.54
N ILE A 71 4.93 0.63 10.45
CA ILE A 71 4.18 0.23 9.27
C ILE A 71 4.89 -0.90 8.52
N SER A 72 6.23 -0.89 8.43
CA SER A 72 6.99 -2.00 7.86
C SER A 72 6.78 -3.31 8.61
N LYS A 73 6.71 -3.26 9.95
CA LYS A 73 6.39 -4.44 10.76
C LYS A 73 5.00 -4.98 10.44
N GLN A 74 4.00 -4.09 10.34
CA GLN A 74 2.65 -4.50 9.96
C GLN A 74 2.61 -5.09 8.55
N ALA A 75 3.29 -4.46 7.57
CA ALA A 75 3.39 -4.99 6.21
C ALA A 75 3.98 -6.40 6.19
N TYR A 76 5.03 -6.63 6.97
CA TYR A 76 5.64 -7.95 7.11
C TYR A 76 4.66 -8.97 7.70
N GLU A 77 4.02 -8.66 8.82
CA GLU A 77 3.05 -9.56 9.47
C GLU A 77 1.90 -9.94 8.55
N GLU A 78 1.33 -8.98 7.82
CA GLU A 78 0.24 -9.21 6.87
C GLU A 78 0.72 -10.04 5.66
N SER A 79 1.97 -9.82 5.20
CA SER A 79 2.55 -10.57 4.08
C SER A 79 2.77 -12.05 4.36
N LEU A 80 2.88 -12.46 5.63
CA LEU A 80 3.00 -13.87 5.99
C LEU A 80 1.71 -14.67 5.73
N SER A 81 0.59 -13.98 5.47
CA SER A 81 -0.70 -14.60 5.17
C SER A 81 -1.06 -14.56 3.68
N LEU A 82 -0.13 -14.09 2.82
CA LEU A 82 -0.23 -14.18 1.36
C LEU A 82 0.16 -15.58 0.89
#